data_AF-A0A7S8EYY4-F1
#
_entry.id   AF-A0A7S8EYY4-F1
#
_cell.length_a   1.000
_cell.length_b   1.000
_cell.length_c   1.000
_cell.angle_alpha   90.00
_cell.angle_beta   90.00
_cell.angle_gamma   90.00
#
_symmetry.space_group_name_H-M   'P 1'
#
loop_
_entity.id
_entity.type
_entity.pdbx_description
1 polymer ?
#
loop_
_entity_poly.entity_id
_entity_poly.type
_entity_poly.pdbx_seq_one_letter_code
_entity_poly.pdbx_strand_id
1 'polypeptide(L)'
;MILHGLRHWFERKSEQRGGGQRISRHGYNIHRLMESETGRRAMANRDLGADCVAHARMFFNRKEYDRASAEPPTFALLPTPCGETTVP
;
A
#
# COMPACT_ATOMS: atom_id res chain seq x y z
N MET A 1 -2.91 -0.10 -2.19
CA MET A 1 -2.63 1.17 -2.91
C MET A 1 -1.83 2.20 -2.10
N ILE A 2 -2.35 2.76 -0.99
CA ILE A 2 -1.64 3.86 -0.29
C ILE A 2 -0.37 3.38 0.42
N LEU A 3 -0.45 2.28 1.17
CA LEU A 3 0.71 1.69 1.86
C LEU A 3 1.80 1.27 0.85
N HIS A 4 1.41 0.55 -0.20
CA HIS A 4 2.28 0.19 -1.32
C HIS A 4 3.00 1.40 -1.92
N GLY A 5 2.26 2.47 -2.22
CA GLY A 5 2.89 3.69 -2.73
C GLY A 5 3.88 4.29 -1.75
N LEU A 6 3.49 4.48 -0.49
CA LEU A 6 4.40 5.05 0.52
C LEU A 6 5.68 4.21 0.68
N ARG A 7 5.58 2.88 0.51
CA ARG A 7 6.76 2.01 0.51
C ARG A 7 7.67 2.28 -0.68
N HIS A 8 7.15 2.26 -1.92
CA HIS A 8 7.96 2.57 -3.10
C HIS A 8 8.54 3.98 -3.10
N TRP A 9 7.83 4.95 -2.49
CA TRP A 9 8.38 6.28 -2.27
C TRP A 9 9.63 6.21 -1.38
N PHE A 10 9.54 5.51 -0.25
CA PHE A 10 10.66 5.35 0.66
C PHE A 10 11.84 4.65 -0.03
N GLU A 11 11.60 3.55 -0.76
CA GLU A 11 12.68 2.87 -1.50
C GLU A 11 13.38 3.77 -2.52
N ARG A 12 12.66 4.66 -3.19
CA ARG A 12 13.20 5.52 -4.25
C ARG A 12 13.83 6.80 -3.74
N LYS A 13 13.46 7.27 -2.54
CA LYS A 13 13.82 8.59 -2.01
C LYS A 13 14.55 8.53 -0.67
N SER A 14 14.61 7.36 -0.04
CA SER A 14 15.14 7.16 1.32
C SER A 14 14.51 8.11 2.35
N GLU A 15 13.26 8.53 2.11
CA GLU A 15 12.57 9.56 2.89
C GLU A 15 11.14 9.14 3.18
N GLN A 16 10.69 9.31 4.43
CA GLN A 16 9.29 9.11 4.80
C GLN A 16 8.46 10.36 4.46
N ARG A 17 7.61 10.24 3.43
CA ARG A 17 6.76 11.38 3.02
C ARG A 17 5.84 11.83 4.15
N GLY A 18 5.88 13.12 4.49
CA GLY A 18 5.03 13.72 5.52
C GLY A 18 5.34 13.24 6.94
N GLY A 19 6.61 12.95 7.23
CA GLY A 19 7.08 12.57 8.57
C GLY A 19 6.56 11.21 9.06
N GLY A 20 6.24 10.30 8.15
CA GLY A 20 5.82 8.92 8.48
C GLY A 20 4.40 8.79 9.05
N GLN A 21 3.72 9.87 9.42
CA GLN A 21 2.39 9.83 10.04
C GLN A 21 1.35 9.07 9.21
N ARG A 22 1.45 9.18 7.88
CA ARG A 22 0.54 8.48 6.95
C ARG A 22 0.72 6.97 7.00
N ILE A 23 1.93 6.44 7.19
CA ILE A 23 2.13 4.99 7.17
C ILE A 23 1.55 4.34 8.42
N SER A 24 1.78 4.91 9.60
CA SER A 24 1.24 4.38 10.86
C SER A 24 -0.28 4.44 10.90
N ARG A 25 -0.86 5.60 10.52
CA ARG A 25 -2.32 5.76 10.49
C ARG A 25 -2.99 4.82 9.50
N HIS A 26 -2.46 4.72 8.27
CA HIS A 26 -3.05 3.82 7.27
C HIS A 26 -2.84 2.35 7.63
N GLY A 27 -1.71 1.97 8.24
CA GLY A 27 -1.48 0.62 8.75
C GLY A 27 -2.50 0.24 9.82
N TYR A 28 -2.71 1.11 10.81
CA TYR A 28 -3.72 0.89 11.84
C TYR A 28 -5.15 0.83 11.28
N ASN A 29 -5.49 1.72 10.34
CA ASN A 29 -6.80 1.68 9.70
C ASN A 29 -7.05 0.36 8.97
N ILE A 30 -6.05 -0.19 8.28
CA ILE A 30 -6.18 -1.51 7.64
C ILE A 30 -6.36 -2.59 8.71
N HIS A 31 -5.55 -2.61 9.76
CA HIS A 31 -5.72 -3.57 10.87
C HIS A 31 -7.15 -3.57 11.41
N ARG A 32 -7.69 -2.38 11.75
CA ARG A 32 -9.07 -2.24 12.24
C ARG A 32 -10.12 -2.62 11.19
N LEU A 33 -9.88 -2.31 9.92
CA LEU A 33 -10.78 -2.70 8.84
C LEU A 33 -10.87 -4.22 8.72
N MET A 34 -9.73 -4.93 8.80
CA MET A 34 -9.68 -6.39 8.72
C MET A 34 -10.44 -7.07 9.88
N GLU A 35 -10.44 -6.47 11.06
CA GLU A 35 -11.21 -6.95 12.22
C GLU A 35 -12.73 -6.70 12.10
N SER A 36 -13.12 -5.73 11.28
CA SER A 36 -14.52 -5.32 11.15
C SER A 36 -15.34 -6.21 10.22
N GLU A 37 -16.64 -6.33 10.50
CA GLU A 37 -17.57 -7.02 9.61
C GLU A 37 -17.67 -6.34 8.23
N THR A 38 -17.65 -5.01 8.21
CA THR A 38 -17.64 -4.23 6.96
C THR A 38 -16.42 -4.56 6.11
N GLY A 39 -15.23 -4.68 6.73
CA GLY A 39 -14.03 -5.10 6.02
C GLY A 39 -14.12 -6.51 5.48
N ARG A 40 -14.68 -7.46 6.24
CA ARG A 40 -14.95 -8.82 5.75
C ARG A 40 -15.86 -8.84 4.53
N ARG A 41 -16.97 -8.08 4.56
CA ARG A 41 -17.88 -7.94 3.42
C ARG A 41 -17.21 -7.28 2.22
N ALA A 42 -16.41 -6.24 2.46
CA ALA A 42 -15.67 -5.55 1.40
C ALA A 42 -14.61 -6.47 0.75
N MET A 43 -13.90 -7.30 1.54
CA MET A 43 -12.93 -8.27 1.01
C MET A 43 -13.59 -9.36 0.16
N ALA A 44 -14.83 -9.74 0.48
CA ALA A 44 -15.59 -10.70 -0.33
C ALA A 44 -16.08 -10.10 -1.66
N ASN A 45 -16.12 -8.77 -1.78
CA ASN A 45 -16.57 -8.07 -2.98
C ASN A 45 -15.36 -7.62 -3.83
N ARG A 46 -15.02 -8.43 -4.84
CA ARG A 46 -13.89 -8.15 -5.73
C ARG A 46 -14.08 -6.92 -6.61
N ASP A 47 -15.31 -6.67 -7.07
CA ASP A 47 -15.62 -5.53 -7.94
C ASP A 47 -15.41 -4.21 -7.20
N LEU A 48 -15.84 -4.15 -5.93
CA LEU A 48 -15.55 -3.01 -5.05
C LEU A 48 -14.04 -2.76 -4.92
N GLY A 49 -13.25 -3.83 -4.81
CA GLY A 49 -11.79 -3.74 -4.78
C GLY A 49 -11.21 -3.17 -6.08
N ALA A 50 -11.70 -3.62 -7.23
CA ALA A 50 -11.28 -3.12 -8.55
C ALA A 50 -11.63 -1.64 -8.73
N ASP A 51 -12.83 -1.22 -8.34
CA ASP A 51 -13.27 0.18 -8.38
C ASP A 51 -12.40 1.06 -7.48
N CYS A 52 -12.06 0.59 -6.27
CA CYS A 52 -11.14 1.28 -5.37
C CYS A 52 -9.74 1.47 -5.98
N VAL A 53 -9.24 0.48 -6.73
CA VAL A 53 -7.97 0.57 -7.46
C VAL A 53 -8.06 1.57 -8.61
N ALA A 54 -9.12 1.49 -9.43
CA ALA A 54 -9.37 2.42 -10.53
C ALA A 54 -9.45 3.88 -10.05
N HIS A 55 -10.23 4.12 -8.99
CA HIS A 55 -10.33 5.41 -8.33
C HIS A 55 -8.96 5.91 -7.84
N ALA A 56 -8.21 5.06 -7.13
CA ALA A 56 -6.89 5.44 -6.63
C ALA A 56 -5.88 5.76 -7.76
N ARG A 57 -5.97 5.07 -8.90
CA ARG A 57 -5.15 5.34 -10.09
C ARG A 57 -5.51 6.69 -10.71
N MET A 58 -6.80 7.01 -10.85
CA MET A 58 -7.23 8.28 -11.44
C MET A 58 -6.70 9.51 -10.68
N PHE A 59 -6.75 9.49 -9.34
CA PHE A 59 -6.41 10.68 -8.54
C PHE A 59 -4.98 10.72 -8.01
N PHE A 60 -4.31 9.58 -7.90
CA PHE A 60 -3.04 9.50 -7.18
C PHE A 60 -1.91 8.80 -7.95
N ASN A 61 -2.04 8.53 -9.25
CA ASN A 61 -0.97 7.90 -10.02
C ASN A 61 0.23 8.84 -10.20
N ARG A 62 1.27 8.67 -9.37
CA ARG A 62 2.59 9.31 -9.52
C ARG A 62 3.63 8.23 -9.72
N LYS A 63 4.64 8.50 -10.54
CA LYS A 63 5.70 7.54 -10.88
C LYS A 63 6.38 6.96 -9.64
N GLU A 64 6.65 7.79 -8.63
CA GLU A 64 7.34 7.40 -7.40
C GLU A 64 6.54 6.41 -6.56
N TYR A 65 5.22 6.35 -6.74
CA TYR A 65 4.33 5.48 -5.99
C TYR A 65 4.07 4.12 -6.61
N ASP A 66 4.49 3.91 -7.86
CA ASP A 66 4.32 2.63 -8.57
C ASP A 66 2.92 1.99 -8.42
N ARG A 67 1.85 2.80 -8.41
CA ARG A 67 0.50 2.29 -8.20
C ARG A 67 0.03 1.33 -9.31
N ALA A 68 0.73 1.30 -10.44
CA ALA A 68 0.48 0.36 -11.51
C ALA A 68 0.81 -1.08 -11.07
N SER A 69 1.92 -1.29 -10.35
CA SER A 69 2.37 -2.62 -9.90
C SER A 69 1.67 -3.12 -8.63
N ALA A 70 0.75 -2.33 -8.07
CA ALA A 70 -0.03 -2.68 -6.89
C ALA A 70 -1.18 -3.64 -7.22
N GLU A 71 -0.84 -4.85 -7.65
CA GLU A 71 -1.77 -5.94 -7.98
C GLU A 71 -1.44 -7.20 -7.16
N PRO A 72 -2.36 -8.13 -6.94
CA PRO A 72 -2.00 -9.42 -6.35
C PRO A 72 -1.02 -10.19 -7.26
N PRO A 73 0.04 -10.82 -6.74
CA PRO A 73 0.48 -10.92 -5.34
C PRO A 73 1.55 -9.88 -4.93
N THR A 74 1.81 -8.84 -5.72
CA THR A 74 2.99 -7.95 -5.64
C THR A 74 2.86 -6.78 -4.66
N PHE A 75 1.94 -6.85 -3.69
CA PHE A 75 1.75 -5.74 -2.75
C PHE A 75 2.91 -5.58 -1.77
N ALA A 76 3.71 -4.52 -1.96
CA ALA A 76 4.68 -4.04 -0.96
C ALA A 76 3.99 -3.40 0.28
N LEU A 77 3.63 -4.20 1.29
CA LEU A 77 2.98 -3.72 2.53
C LEU A 77 3.93 -3.64 3.73
N LEU A 78 4.98 -4.43 3.72
CA LEU A 78 5.94 -4.54 4.83
C LEU A 78 7.24 -3.81 4.49
N PRO A 79 8.02 -3.38 5.50
CA PRO A 79 9.41 -2.97 5.33
C PRO A 79 10.25 -4.12 4.77
N THR A 80 11.30 -3.81 4.01
CA THR A 80 12.26 -4.81 3.55
C THR A 80 13.08 -5.13 4.78
N PRO A 81 13.29 -6.41 5.09
CA PRO A 81 14.16 -6.80 6.19
C PRO A 81 15.48 -6.06 6.07
N CYS A 82 15.86 -5.35 7.13
CA CYS A 82 17.19 -4.76 7.21
C CYS A 82 18.16 -5.92 7.45
N GLY A 83 18.82 -6.44 6.41
CA GLY A 83 19.85 -7.48 6.57
C GLY A 83 19.90 -8.65 5.60
N GLU A 84 19.18 -8.64 4.47
CA GLU A 84 19.50 -9.57 3.37
C GLU A 84 20.10 -8.76 2.22
N THR A 85 21.39 -8.45 2.35
CA THR A 85 22.27 -8.36 1.19
C THR A 85 22.23 -9.73 0.49
N THR A 86 21.40 -9.87 -0.54
CA THR A 86 21.74 -10.80 -1.63
C THR A 86 22.97 -10.20 -2.33
N VAL A 87 24.14 -10.53 -1.80
CA VAL A 87 25.41 -10.51 -2.56
C VAL A 87 25.25 -11.59 -3.64
N PRO A 88 25.66 -11.36 -4.90
CA PRO A 88 25.32 -12.18 -6.07
C PRO A 88 25.54 -13.68 -5.94
#